data_AF-A0A2T7Q1X1-F1
#
_entry.id   AF-A0A2T7Q1X1-F1
#
_cell.length_a   1.000
_cell.length_b   1.000
_cell.length_c   1.000
_cell.angle_alpha   90.00
_cell.angle_beta   90.00
_cell.angle_gamma   90.00
#
_symmetry.space_group_name_H-M   'P 1'
#
loop_
_entity.id
_entity.type
_entity.pdbx_description
1 polymer ?
#
loop_
_entity_poly.entity_id
_entity_poly.type
_entity_poly.pdbx_seq_one_letter_code
_entity_poly.pdbx_strand_id
1 'polypeptide(L)'
;VTTDVAVTAAYKLDDKTRLGIGISARAGWGKSWKEIRLSAEGIGFRTSAEWKAPDLFKTGSRFMASLWFTAGAELNYNRTIESLAVFKNYSNWSKSALAGLTKKYSMNSPLKKGKQVQGTASFLYDFINRKNIPHTPALVWRVGWGF
;
A
#
# COMPACT_ATOMS: atom_id res chain seq x y z
N VAL A 1 12.77 -11.78 -7.40
CA VAL A 1 11.44 -11.10 -7.50
C VAL A 1 10.82 -11.10 -6.12
N THR A 2 10.19 -9.99 -5.71
CA THR A 2 9.67 -9.82 -4.35
C THR A 2 8.19 -9.48 -4.42
N THR A 3 7.39 -10.05 -3.51
CA THR A 3 5.97 -9.77 -3.39
C THR A 3 5.70 -9.15 -2.04
N ASP A 4 4.94 -8.08 -2.06
CA ASP A 4 4.49 -7.36 -0.89
C ASP A 4 3.02 -7.70 -0.65
N VAL A 5 2.72 -8.29 0.49
CA VAL A 5 1.34 -8.59 0.90
C VAL A 5 1.05 -7.80 2.17
N ALA A 6 -0.07 -7.10 2.17
CA ALA A 6 -0.48 -6.27 3.29
C ALA A 6 -1.89 -6.59 3.73
N VAL A 7 -2.08 -6.55 5.05
CA VAL A 7 -3.39 -6.60 5.69
C VAL A 7 -3.62 -5.25 6.35
N THR A 8 -4.72 -4.61 5.97
CA THR A 8 -5.09 -3.28 6.46
C THR A 8 -6.48 -3.32 7.08
N ALA A 9 -6.62 -2.77 8.28
CA ALA A 9 -7.90 -2.53 8.91
C ALA A 9 -8.19 -1.02 8.86
N ALA A 10 -9.42 -0.64 8.53
CA ALA A 10 -9.82 0.76 8.48
C ALA A 10 -11.08 1.03 9.31
N TYR A 11 -11.01 2.07 10.13
CA TYR A 11 -12.12 2.60 10.89
C TYR A 11 -12.79 3.74 10.12
N LYS A 12 -14.11 3.67 9.97
CA LYS A 12 -14.92 4.72 9.33
C LYS A 12 -15.29 5.75 10.40
N LEU A 13 -14.66 6.92 10.35
CA LEU A 13 -15.02 8.04 11.23
C LEU A 13 -16.34 8.69 10.81
N ASP A 14 -16.52 8.86 9.50
CA ASP A 14 -17.70 9.50 8.90
C ASP A 14 -17.94 8.88 7.50
N ASP A 15 -19.07 9.18 6.86
CA ASP A 15 -19.40 8.78 5.49
C ASP A 15 -18.37 9.26 4.46
N LYS A 16 -17.59 10.29 4.82
CA LYS A 16 -16.56 10.89 3.98
C LYS A 16 -15.14 10.58 4.45
N THR A 17 -14.92 10.03 5.65
CA THR A 17 -13.56 9.90 6.21
C THR A 17 -13.32 8.51 6.80
N ARG A 18 -12.17 7.92 6.46
CA ARG A 18 -11.72 6.63 7.00
C ARG A 18 -10.27 6.71 7.44
N LEU A 19 -9.93 6.11 8.57
CA LEU A 19 -8.55 5.96 9.04
C LEU A 19 -8.16 4.49 8.99
N GLY A 20 -7.07 4.17 8.32
CA GLY A 20 -6.54 2.82 8.19
C GLY A 20 -5.22 2.64 8.90
N ILE A 21 -5.05 1.46 9.50
CA ILE A 21 -3.76 0.95 9.96
C ILE A 21 -3.50 -0.39 9.29
N GLY A 22 -2.25 -0.74 9.07
CA GLY A 22 -1.91 -1.97 8.39
C GLY A 22 -0.52 -2.47 8.70
N ILE A 23 -0.37 -3.77 8.48
CA ILE A 23 0.91 -4.47 8.51
C ILE A 23 1.14 -5.11 7.15
N SER A 24 2.39 -5.18 6.74
CA SER A 24 2.81 -5.74 5.47
C SER A 24 4.00 -6.65 5.67
N ALA A 25 4.04 -7.72 4.91
CA ALA A 25 5.15 -8.66 4.86
C ALA A 25 5.67 -8.71 3.42
N ARG A 26 6.99 -8.68 3.29
CA ARG A 26 7.66 -8.82 2.00
C ARG A 26 8.30 -10.19 1.90
N ALA A 27 7.90 -10.95 0.90
CA ALA A 27 8.43 -12.27 0.60
C ALA A 27 9.20 -12.25 -0.73
N GLY A 28 10.45 -12.71 -0.70
CA GLY A 28 11.24 -12.98 -1.90
C GLY A 28 10.91 -14.36 -2.45
N TRP A 29 10.79 -14.48 -3.77
CA TRP A 29 10.53 -15.74 -4.47
C TRP A 29 11.79 -16.39 -5.07
N GLY A 30 12.97 -15.86 -4.77
CA GLY A 30 14.22 -16.26 -5.42
C GLY A 30 14.47 -15.57 -6.77
N LYS A 31 15.60 -15.92 -7.40
CA LYS A 31 16.08 -15.30 -8.66
C LYS A 31 15.67 -16.10 -9.91
N SER A 32 15.19 -17.34 -9.78
CA SER A 32 14.84 -18.22 -10.91
C SER A 32 13.77 -19.27 -10.55
N TRP A 33 13.01 -19.75 -11.54
CA TRP A 33 11.99 -20.81 -11.42
C TRP A 33 12.54 -22.15 -10.89
N LYS A 34 13.85 -22.36 -10.99
CA LYS A 34 14.55 -23.56 -10.49
C LYS A 34 14.92 -23.48 -9.01
N GLU A 35 14.88 -22.30 -8.40
CA GLU A 35 15.27 -22.05 -7.00
C GLU A 35 14.25 -21.13 -6.33
N ILE A 36 13.10 -21.71 -5.97
CA ILE A 36 12.09 -21.04 -5.16
C ILE A 36 12.61 -21.02 -3.73
N ARG A 37 13.25 -19.92 -3.33
CA ARG A 37 13.67 -19.68 -1.95
C ARG A 37 12.74 -18.64 -1.35
N LEU A 38 11.86 -19.08 -0.46
CA LEU A 38 10.97 -18.20 0.28
C LEU A 38 11.78 -17.49 1.37
N SER A 39 12.21 -16.26 1.12
CA SER A 39 12.92 -15.43 2.10
C SER A 39 12.01 -14.34 2.63
N ALA A 40 11.90 -14.22 3.95
CA ALA A 40 11.25 -13.08 4.59
C ALA A 40 12.19 -11.87 4.48
N GLU A 41 11.88 -10.96 3.56
CA GLU A 41 12.73 -9.81 3.22
C GLU A 41 12.41 -8.57 4.04
N GLY A 42 11.23 -8.51 4.67
CA GLY A 42 10.88 -7.37 5.51
C GLY A 42 9.47 -7.39 6.07
N ILE A 43 9.25 -6.47 7.01
CA ILE A 43 7.95 -6.15 7.60
C ILE A 43 7.72 -4.65 7.48
N GLY A 44 6.49 -4.22 7.22
CA GLY A 44 6.15 -2.81 7.15
C GLY A 44 4.89 -2.48 7.93
N PHE A 45 4.89 -1.33 8.57
CA PHE A 45 3.72 -0.73 9.22
C PHE A 45 3.21 0.41 8.36
N ARG A 46 1.88 0.53 8.27
CA ARG A 46 1.21 1.52 7.42
C ARG A 46 0.13 2.19 8.21
N THR A 47 0.04 3.51 8.08
CA THR A 47 -1.11 4.29 8.52
C THR A 47 -1.63 5.08 7.33
N SER A 48 -2.94 5.22 7.24
CA SER A 48 -3.60 5.89 6.13
C SER A 48 -4.81 6.65 6.63
N ALA A 49 -5.11 7.74 5.97
CA ALA A 49 -6.31 8.52 6.10
C ALA A 49 -6.88 8.69 4.69
N GLU A 50 -8.14 8.31 4.53
CA GLU A 50 -8.87 8.44 3.29
C GLU A 50 -10.00 9.44 3.47
N TRP A 51 -10.13 10.36 2.53
CA TRP A 51 -11.22 11.31 2.46
C TRP A 51 -11.94 11.19 1.12
N LYS A 52 -13.26 11.11 1.13
CA LYS A 52 -14.08 10.99 -0.08
C LYS A 52 -13.94 12.29 -0.88
N ALA A 53 -13.61 12.16 -2.16
CA ALA A 53 -13.51 13.34 -3.02
C ALA A 53 -14.89 14.02 -3.11
N PRO A 54 -15.01 15.30 -2.77
CA PRO A 54 -16.24 16.03 -2.97
C PRO A 54 -16.52 16.17 -4.48
N ASP A 55 -17.80 16.19 -4.85
CA ASP A 55 -18.21 16.47 -6.23
C ASP A 55 -18.03 17.97 -6.53
N LEU A 56 -16.77 18.36 -6.82
CA LEU A 56 -16.36 19.75 -7.03
C LEU A 56 -17.07 20.41 -8.21
N PHE A 57 -17.47 19.63 -9.20
CA PHE A 57 -18.06 20.12 -10.45
C PHE A 57 -19.57 19.85 -10.54
N LYS A 58 -20.21 19.39 -9.45
CA LYS A 58 -21.63 18.98 -9.39
C LYS A 58 -22.05 18.13 -10.59
N THR A 59 -21.14 17.32 -11.11
CA THR A 59 -21.35 16.65 -12.41
C THR A 59 -22.25 15.43 -12.26
N GLY A 60 -22.57 15.02 -11.03
CA GLY A 60 -23.32 13.79 -10.78
C GLY A 60 -22.56 12.54 -11.24
N SER A 61 -21.27 12.67 -11.51
CA SER A 61 -20.46 11.62 -12.12
C SER A 61 -20.21 10.51 -11.11
N ARG A 62 -20.68 9.29 -11.43
CA ARG A 62 -20.38 8.07 -10.66
C ARG A 62 -18.87 7.85 -10.52
N PHE A 63 -18.08 8.31 -11.49
CA PHE A 63 -16.63 8.26 -11.41
C PHE A 63 -16.09 9.14 -10.29
N MET A 64 -16.51 10.41 -10.21
CA MET A 64 -16.08 11.33 -9.14
C MET A 64 -16.54 10.84 -7.76
N ALA A 65 -17.76 10.31 -7.65
CA ALA A 65 -18.29 9.74 -6.41
C ALA A 65 -17.50 8.52 -5.91
N SER A 66 -16.76 7.86 -6.80
CA SER A 66 -15.92 6.68 -6.50
C SER A 66 -14.48 7.04 -6.12
N LEU A 67 -14.08 8.31 -6.24
CA LEU A 67 -12.74 8.78 -5.93
C LEU A 67 -12.60 9.19 -4.46
N TRP A 68 -11.42 8.92 -3.94
CA TRP A 68 -11.01 9.22 -2.57
C TRP A 68 -9.61 9.80 -2.62
N PHE A 69 -9.35 10.82 -1.82
CA PHE A 69 -8.01 11.26 -1.49
C PHE A 69 -7.46 10.35 -0.41
N THR A 70 -6.23 9.86 -0.58
CA THR A 70 -5.56 9.03 0.41
C THR A 70 -4.25 9.70 0.77
N ALA A 71 -4.00 9.85 2.06
CA ALA A 71 -2.72 10.25 2.61
C ALA A 71 -2.30 9.22 3.66
N GLY A 72 -1.01 8.96 3.83
CA GLY A 72 -0.56 7.92 4.75
C GLY A 72 0.94 7.96 4.98
N ALA A 73 1.36 7.28 6.04
CA ALA A 73 2.76 7.10 6.36
C ALA A 73 3.08 5.60 6.43
N GLU A 74 4.29 5.24 6.00
CA GLU A 74 4.77 3.87 6.04
C GLU A 74 6.14 3.78 6.67
N LEU A 75 6.31 2.73 7.46
CA LEU A 75 7.56 2.37 8.10
C LEU A 75 7.90 0.95 7.65
N ASN A 76 8.86 0.83 6.75
CA ASN A 76 9.26 -0.45 6.19
C ASN A 76 10.61 -0.87 6.75
N TYR A 77 10.68 -2.02 7.40
CA TYR A 77 11.90 -2.64 7.88
C TYR A 77 12.35 -3.72 6.89
N ASN A 78 13.44 -3.45 6.18
CA ASN A 78 14.03 -4.41 5.24
C ASN A 78 15.18 -5.17 5.93
N ARG A 79 15.14 -6.51 5.87
CA ARG A 79 16.28 -7.36 6.23
C ARG A 79 17.09 -7.64 4.97
N THR A 80 18.08 -6.81 4.70
CA THR A 80 19.10 -7.10 3.69
C THR A 80 20.00 -8.21 4.24
N ILE A 81 19.72 -9.47 3.91
CA ILE A 81 20.66 -10.58 4.14
C ILE A 81 21.66 -10.57 2.98
N GLU A 82 22.58 -9.61 2.99
CA GLU A 82 23.71 -9.60 2.05
C GLU A 82 25.00 -9.27 2.80
N SER A 83 25.68 -10.33 3.22
CA SER A 83 27.11 -10.35 3.57
C SER A 83 27.56 -9.61 4.85
N LEU A 84 28.54 -10.21 5.53
CA LEU A 84 29.21 -9.73 6.75
C LEU A 84 29.89 -8.35 6.64
N ALA A 85 29.74 -7.64 5.52
CA ALA A 85 30.32 -6.31 5.28
C ALA A 85 29.46 -5.13 5.80
N VAL A 86 28.24 -5.37 6.29
CA VAL A 86 27.26 -4.32 6.63
C VAL A 86 27.18 -4.01 8.14
N PHE A 87 28.28 -4.23 8.89
CA PHE A 87 28.41 -3.76 10.28
C PHE A 87 28.67 -2.25 10.39
N LYS A 88 28.12 -1.43 9.49
CA LYS A 88 28.29 0.02 9.51
C LYS A 88 26.92 0.72 9.55
N ASN A 89 26.39 0.85 10.75
CA ASN A 89 25.47 1.91 11.21
C ASN A 89 24.47 2.44 10.16
N TYR A 90 23.53 1.62 9.70
CA TYR A 90 22.40 2.13 8.93
C TYR A 90 21.06 1.60 9.47
N SER A 91 20.11 2.53 9.62
CA SER A 91 18.74 2.23 10.02
C SER A 91 18.05 1.46 8.89
N ASN A 92 17.83 0.16 9.09
CA ASN A 92 17.05 -0.71 8.18
C ASN A 92 15.57 -0.29 8.03
N TRP A 93 15.14 0.78 8.72
CA TRP A 93 13.83 1.39 8.60
C TRP A 93 13.81 2.48 7.53
N SER A 94 13.01 2.26 6.48
CA SER A 94 12.65 3.27 5.49
C SER A 94 11.32 3.92 5.86
N LYS A 95 11.26 5.25 5.79
CA LYS A 95 10.05 6.03 6.11
C LYS A 95 9.48 6.62 4.83
N SER A 96 8.21 6.39 4.55
CA SER A 96 7.52 6.95 3.40
C SER A 96 6.33 7.79 3.84
N ALA A 97 6.09 8.90 3.15
CA ALA A 97 4.86 9.66 3.30
C ALA A 97 4.17 9.68 1.93
N LEU A 98 3.08 8.93 1.85
CA LEU A 98 2.34 8.70 0.62
C LEU A 98 1.11 9.62 0.60
N ALA A 99 0.86 10.30 -0.52
CA ALA A 99 -0.46 10.87 -0.76
C ALA A 99 -0.85 10.78 -2.23
N GLY A 100 -2.15 10.71 -2.50
CA GLY A 100 -2.67 10.62 -3.86
C GLY A 100 -4.15 10.27 -3.91
N LEU A 101 -4.54 9.54 -4.96
CA LEU A 101 -5.93 9.23 -5.27
C LEU A 101 -6.19 7.74 -5.22
N THR A 102 -7.31 7.36 -4.63
CA THR A 102 -7.81 5.99 -4.56
C THR A 102 -9.20 5.94 -5.19
N LYS A 103 -9.36 5.07 -6.18
CA LYS A 103 -10.66 4.75 -6.77
C LYS A 103 -11.22 3.49 -6.12
N LYS A 104 -12.44 3.58 -5.60
CA LYS A 104 -13.16 2.44 -5.01
C LYS A 104 -14.25 1.97 -5.96
N TYR A 105 -14.27 0.70 -6.32
CA TYR A 105 -15.24 0.14 -7.27
C TYR A 105 -15.85 -1.15 -6.70
N SER A 106 -17.11 -1.43 -7.05
CA SER A 106 -17.73 -2.71 -6.70
C SER A 106 -17.30 -3.77 -7.70
N MET A 107 -16.88 -4.93 -7.22
CA MET A 107 -16.54 -6.09 -8.04
C MET A 107 -17.17 -7.35 -7.47
N ASN A 108 -17.30 -8.39 -8.28
CA ASN A 108 -17.71 -9.71 -7.78
C ASN A 108 -16.55 -10.36 -7.02
N SER A 109 -16.85 -10.93 -5.85
CA SER A 109 -15.84 -11.58 -5.01
C SER A 109 -15.19 -12.74 -5.75
N PRO A 110 -13.85 -12.79 -5.83
CA PRO A 110 -13.14 -13.94 -6.38
C PRO A 110 -13.26 -15.19 -5.49
N LEU A 111 -13.63 -15.02 -4.21
CA LEU A 111 -13.71 -16.10 -3.22
C LEU A 111 -15.13 -16.68 -3.05
N LYS A 112 -16.19 -15.90 -3.34
CA LYS A 112 -17.59 -16.36 -3.23
C LYS A 112 -18.43 -15.83 -4.38
N LYS A 113 -18.88 -16.74 -5.26
CA LYS A 113 -19.77 -16.43 -6.38
C LYS A 113 -21.03 -15.73 -5.86
N GLY A 114 -21.31 -14.53 -6.36
CA GLY A 114 -22.50 -13.73 -6.02
C GLY A 114 -22.35 -12.73 -4.87
N LYS A 115 -21.22 -12.69 -4.15
CA LYS A 115 -20.97 -11.62 -3.17
C LYS A 115 -20.25 -10.46 -3.83
N GLN A 116 -20.77 -9.23 -3.68
CA GLN A 116 -20.06 -8.03 -4.10
C GLN A 116 -19.02 -7.65 -3.05
N VAL A 117 -17.81 -7.34 -3.48
CA VAL A 117 -16.70 -6.85 -2.65
C VAL A 117 -16.22 -5.50 -3.19
N GLN A 118 -15.64 -4.69 -2.31
CA GLN A 118 -15.11 -3.39 -2.70
C GLN A 118 -13.67 -3.54 -3.17
N GLY A 119 -13.44 -3.33 -4.46
CA GLY A 119 -12.11 -3.14 -5.03
C GLY A 119 -11.57 -1.75 -4.78
N THR A 120 -10.25 -1.66 -4.61
CA THR A 120 -9.53 -0.39 -4.50
C THR A 120 -8.40 -0.36 -5.51
N ALA A 121 -8.21 0.80 -6.15
CA ALA A 121 -7.08 1.10 -7.01
C ALA A 121 -6.51 2.44 -6.59
N SER A 122 -5.31 2.43 -6.01
CA SER A 122 -4.64 3.60 -5.45
C SER A 122 -3.43 4.00 -6.29
N PHE A 123 -3.32 5.30 -6.55
CA PHE A 123 -2.18 5.96 -7.17
C PHE A 123 -1.65 6.97 -6.17
N LEU A 124 -0.50 6.65 -5.57
CA LEU A 124 0.09 7.40 -4.47
C LEU A 124 1.48 7.91 -4.87
N TYR A 125 1.84 9.08 -4.37
CA TYR A 125 3.16 9.66 -4.51
C TYR A 125 3.87 9.71 -3.15
N ASP A 126 5.12 9.24 -3.11
CA ASP A 126 5.98 9.30 -1.92
C ASP A 126 6.78 10.61 -1.89
N PHE A 127 6.41 11.50 -0.98
CA PHE A 127 7.05 12.79 -0.79
C PHE A 127 8.41 12.68 -0.08
N ILE A 128 8.67 11.58 0.63
CA ILE A 128 9.88 11.39 1.42
C ILE A 128 10.87 10.45 0.74
N ASN A 129 10.54 9.95 -0.45
CA ASN A 129 11.35 9.00 -1.21
C ASN A 129 12.86 9.29 -1.21
N ARG A 130 13.22 10.53 -1.54
CA ARG A 130 14.63 10.95 -1.70
C ARG A 130 15.43 10.92 -0.39
N LYS A 131 14.76 10.84 0.77
CA LYS A 131 15.40 10.76 2.08
C LYS A 131 15.69 9.32 2.52
N ASN A 132 15.11 8.32 1.85
CA ASN A 132 15.39 6.92 2.15
C ASN A 132 16.66 6.47 1.43
N ILE A 133 17.50 5.72 2.15
CA ILE A 133 18.64 4.99 1.60
C ILE A 133 18.39 3.51 1.91
N PRO A 134 18.12 2.65 0.92
CA PRO A 134 17.97 2.96 -0.51
C PRO A 134 16.69 3.73 -0.83
N HIS A 135 16.71 4.48 -1.95
CA HIS A 135 15.56 5.28 -2.40
C HIS A 135 14.32 4.41 -2.61
N THR A 136 13.18 4.83 -2.08
CA THR A 136 11.90 4.16 -2.32
C THR A 136 11.37 4.53 -3.72
N PRO A 137 10.31 3.90 -4.25
CA PRO A 137 9.66 4.34 -5.49
C PRO A 137 8.88 5.64 -5.27
N ALA A 138 8.93 6.58 -6.22
CA ALA A 138 8.26 7.88 -6.08
C ALA A 138 6.77 7.76 -6.34
N LEU A 139 6.42 6.95 -7.34
CA LEU A 139 5.05 6.60 -7.67
C LEU A 139 4.77 5.19 -7.17
N VAL A 140 3.66 5.02 -6.47
CA VAL A 140 3.22 3.75 -5.91
C VAL A 140 1.81 3.47 -6.42
N TRP A 141 1.68 2.41 -7.20
CA TRP A 141 0.40 1.88 -7.64
C TRP A 141 0.02 0.67 -6.79
N ARG A 142 -1.23 0.65 -6.32
CA ARG A 142 -1.74 -0.45 -5.48
C ARG A 142 -3.13 -0.85 -5.91
N VAL A 143 -3.37 -2.15 -5.84
CA VAL A 143 -4.69 -2.73 -5.99
C VAL A 143 -4.99 -3.56 -4.76
N GLY A 144 -6.25 -3.52 -4.33
CA GLY A 144 -6.70 -4.28 -3.18
C GLY A 144 -8.18 -4.62 -3.31
N TRP A 145 -8.63 -5.50 -2.43
CA TRP A 145 -10.03 -5.84 -2.27
C TRP A 145 -10.34 -5.91 -0.77
N GLY A 146 -11.46 -5.31 -0.38
CA GLY A 146 -11.98 -5.33 0.98
C GLY A 146 -13.24 -6.18 1.07
N PHE A 147 -13.42 -6.83 2.22
CA PHE A 147 -14.58 -7.64 2.56
C PHE A 147 -15.57 -6.87 3.45
#